data_AF-A0A818J3E8-F1
#
_entry.id   AF-A0A818J3E8-F1
#
_cell.length_a   1.000
_cell.length_b   1.000
_cell.length_c   1.000
_cell.angle_alpha   90.00
_cell.angle_beta   90.00
_cell.angle_gamma   90.00
#
_symmetry.space_group_name_H-M   'P 1'
#
loop_
_entity.id
_entity.type
_entity.pdbx_description
1 polymer ?
#
loop_
_entity_poly.entity_id
_entity_poly.type
_entity_poly.pdbx_seq_one_letter_code
_entity_poly.pdbx_strand_id
1 'polypeptide(L)'
;MLYWQIQRDFLSLFSRDDFTKGYFDPIDGLRAIANLLIISCHLVTIFGAFVPSYPHVQWQEFLNSQAFILAPLMTLALEIFFMLSAFLLTHKLIIQWTKDDNSHRLFLQQYPKSILKRALRFWPGILLATIIMFICGESRNLNPANYVVSVWLFFQNYVDYDNWLTTLSPLWTISLDMQVHILLPLFLYFFYSCRKYILVFNSLATLLLLSIIRSIIVFDPTTMSIVSILSQYHSLAALIPERTCSWLQSNYNFLRFHLSVKYPTY
;
A
#
# COMPACT_ATOMS: atom_id res chain seq x y z
N MET A 1 37.70 -10.26 9.30
CA MET A 1 36.61 -10.63 10.23
C MET A 1 35.28 -9.94 9.93
N LEU A 2 35.25 -8.66 9.54
CA LEU A 2 34.01 -7.89 9.30
C LEU A 2 33.05 -8.50 8.25
N TYR A 3 33.58 -9.02 7.14
CA TYR A 3 32.79 -9.63 6.05
C TYR A 3 32.00 -10.87 6.50
N TRP A 4 32.63 -11.74 7.29
CA TRP A 4 32.00 -12.95 7.83
C TRP A 4 30.90 -12.64 8.85
N GLN A 5 31.04 -11.55 9.58
CA GLN A 5 30.00 -11.04 10.48
C GLN A 5 28.79 -10.51 9.70
N ILE A 6 29.03 -9.76 8.61
CA ILE A 6 27.95 -9.28 7.73
C ILE A 6 27.20 -10.45 7.09
N GLN A 7 27.91 -11.49 6.64
CA GLN A 7 27.28 -12.67 6.05
C GLN A 7 26.45 -13.46 7.06
N ARG A 8 26.92 -13.66 8.30
CA ARG A 8 26.11 -14.26 9.38
C ARG A 8 24.93 -13.38 9.79
N ASP A 9 25.13 -12.07 9.87
CA ASP A 9 24.07 -11.09 10.16
C ASP A 9 23.03 -11.03 9.05
N PHE A 10 23.41 -11.37 7.81
CA PHE A 10 22.51 -11.47 6.67
C PHE A 10 21.76 -12.80 6.65
N LEU A 11 22.45 -13.92 6.85
CA LEU A 11 21.82 -15.26 6.90
C LEU A 11 20.87 -15.40 8.09
N SER A 12 21.19 -14.77 9.23
CA SER A 12 20.29 -14.71 10.39
C SER A 12 19.04 -13.87 10.17
N LEU A 13 18.95 -13.06 9.09
CA LEU A 13 17.70 -12.43 8.69
C LEU A 13 16.69 -13.45 8.13
N PHE A 14 17.19 -14.60 7.67
CA PHE A 14 16.39 -15.67 7.06
C PHE A 14 16.27 -16.90 7.95
N SER A 15 17.17 -17.12 8.91
CA SER A 15 17.03 -18.20 9.90
C SER A 15 16.14 -17.76 11.06
N ARG A 16 14.98 -18.41 11.24
CA ARG A 16 14.23 -18.36 12.51
C ARG A 16 14.80 -19.36 13.51
N ASP A 17 14.87 -18.97 14.77
CA ASP A 17 15.22 -19.88 15.86
C ASP A 17 14.18 -21.01 15.96
N ASP A 18 14.67 -22.23 16.16
CA ASP A 18 13.92 -23.49 15.97
C ASP A 18 12.67 -23.64 16.85
N PHE A 19 12.58 -22.92 17.96
CA PHE A 19 11.44 -23.00 18.90
C PHE A 19 10.11 -22.49 18.35
N THR A 20 10.09 -21.73 17.25
CA THR A 20 8.87 -21.13 16.69
C THR A 20 8.57 -21.53 15.25
N LYS A 21 9.44 -22.33 14.61
CA LYS A 21 9.32 -22.69 13.18
C LYS A 21 7.97 -23.33 12.87
N GLY A 22 7.61 -24.43 13.54
CA GLY A 22 6.42 -25.21 13.15
C GLY A 22 5.05 -24.50 13.27
N TYR A 23 4.92 -23.51 14.15
CA TYR A 23 3.61 -22.85 14.38
C TYR A 23 3.32 -21.72 13.39
N PHE A 24 4.36 -21.06 12.86
CA PHE A 24 4.19 -19.91 11.98
C PHE A 24 4.38 -20.22 10.49
N ASP A 25 4.82 -21.44 10.14
CA ASP A 25 4.99 -21.85 8.74
C ASP A 25 3.71 -21.68 7.89
N PRO A 26 2.48 -22.03 8.38
CA PRO A 26 1.26 -21.78 7.62
C PRO A 26 0.97 -20.28 7.43
N ILE A 27 1.28 -19.47 8.44
CA ILE A 27 1.07 -18.01 8.42
C ILE A 27 2.04 -17.34 7.43
N ASP A 28 3.31 -17.76 7.42
CA ASP A 28 4.28 -17.29 6.43
C ASP A 28 3.92 -17.75 5.02
N GLY A 29 3.40 -18.97 4.86
CA GLY A 29 2.89 -19.48 3.59
C GLY A 29 1.74 -18.62 3.06
N LEU A 30 0.74 -18.32 3.90
CA LEU A 30 -0.38 -17.46 3.53
C LEU A 30 0.08 -16.05 3.18
N ARG A 31 1.03 -15.49 3.94
CA ARG A 31 1.64 -14.19 3.63
C ARG A 31 2.40 -14.21 2.30
N ALA A 32 3.11 -15.30 1.99
CA ALA A 32 3.82 -15.45 0.73
C ALA A 32 2.86 -15.51 -0.46
N ILE A 33 1.75 -16.25 -0.33
CA ILE A 33 0.68 -16.30 -1.35
C ILE A 33 0.08 -14.90 -1.57
N ALA A 34 -0.27 -14.19 -0.49
CA ALA A 34 -0.79 -12.83 -0.57
C ALA A 34 0.20 -11.89 -1.28
N ASN A 35 1.50 -12.00 -0.99
CA ASN A 35 2.54 -11.21 -1.63
C ASN A 35 2.67 -11.54 -3.13
N LEU A 36 2.62 -12.82 -3.53
CA LEU A 36 2.63 -13.22 -4.94
C LEU A 36 1.42 -12.67 -5.70
N LEU A 37 0.26 -12.64 -5.05
CA LEU A 37 -0.95 -12.08 -5.61
C LEU A 37 -0.84 -10.56 -5.82
N ILE A 38 -0.31 -9.83 -4.83
CA ILE A 38 -0.01 -8.39 -4.95
C ILE A 38 0.94 -8.11 -6.11
N ILE A 39 2.05 -8.88 -6.21
CA ILE A 39 3.01 -8.75 -7.31
C ILE A 39 2.33 -8.98 -8.66
N SER A 40 1.48 -10.01 -8.76
CA SER A 40 0.76 -10.35 -9.99
C SER A 40 -0.18 -9.21 -10.42
N CYS A 41 -0.94 -8.65 -9.48
CA CYS A 41 -1.82 -7.51 -9.76
C CYS A 41 -1.03 -6.26 -10.17
N HIS A 42 0.08 -5.94 -9.48
CA HIS A 42 0.94 -4.82 -9.86
C HIS A 42 1.60 -5.00 -11.23
N LEU A 43 2.03 -6.21 -11.58
CA LEU A 43 2.55 -6.50 -12.91
C LEU A 43 1.51 -6.18 -13.99
N VAL A 44 0.25 -6.58 -13.80
CA VAL A 44 -0.83 -6.23 -14.75
C VAL A 44 -1.02 -4.72 -14.85
N THR A 45 -0.98 -3.97 -13.74
CA THR A 45 -1.06 -2.50 -13.76
C THR A 45 0.11 -1.87 -14.52
N ILE A 46 1.33 -2.36 -14.28
CA ILE A 46 2.55 -1.89 -14.96
C ILE A 46 2.46 -2.18 -16.45
N PHE A 47 2.11 -3.41 -16.83
CA PHE A 47 1.88 -3.76 -18.25
C PHE A 47 0.81 -2.86 -18.87
N GLY A 48 -0.33 -2.65 -18.21
CA GLY A 48 -1.37 -1.73 -18.69
C GLY A 48 -0.89 -0.29 -18.87
N ALA A 49 0.09 0.18 -18.09
CA ALA A 49 0.67 1.52 -18.21
C ALA A 49 1.69 1.65 -19.36
N PHE A 50 2.42 0.57 -19.69
CA PHE A 50 3.43 0.57 -20.76
C PHE A 50 2.93 0.03 -22.12
N VAL A 51 1.87 -0.77 -22.13
CA VAL A 51 1.22 -1.30 -23.35
C VAL A 51 0.43 -0.29 -24.20
N PRO A 52 0.08 0.95 -23.79
CA PRO A 52 -0.55 1.93 -24.70
C PRO A 52 0.31 2.27 -25.92
N SER A 53 1.60 1.91 -25.91
CA SER A 53 2.51 2.00 -27.06
C SER A 53 2.37 0.84 -28.07
N TYR A 54 1.49 -0.14 -27.83
CA TYR A 54 1.25 -1.31 -28.68
C TYR A 54 -0.17 -1.23 -29.30
N PRO A 55 -0.34 -1.38 -30.63
CA PRO A 55 -1.51 -0.85 -31.35
C PRO A 55 -2.80 -1.69 -31.29
N HIS A 56 -2.93 -2.68 -30.40
CA HIS A 56 -4.12 -3.55 -30.41
C HIS A 56 -5.12 -3.16 -29.32
N VAL A 57 -6.20 -2.47 -29.72
CA VAL A 57 -7.36 -2.10 -28.89
C VAL A 57 -7.88 -3.28 -28.04
N GLN A 58 -7.85 -4.49 -28.59
CA GLN A 58 -8.28 -5.72 -27.91
C GLN A 58 -7.46 -6.04 -26.66
N TRP A 59 -6.15 -5.78 -26.66
CA TRP A 59 -5.31 -6.01 -25.47
C TRP A 59 -5.63 -5.02 -24.36
N GLN A 60 -5.92 -3.78 -24.73
CA GLN A 60 -6.32 -2.75 -23.77
C GLN A 60 -7.70 -3.06 -23.17
N GLU A 61 -8.67 -3.47 -23.98
CA GLU A 61 -9.98 -3.93 -23.51
C GLU A 61 -9.87 -5.15 -22.59
N PHE A 62 -9.04 -6.14 -22.95
CA PHE A 62 -8.77 -7.29 -22.12
C PHE A 62 -8.16 -6.89 -20.77
N LEU A 63 -7.09 -6.09 -20.76
CA LEU A 63 -6.44 -5.64 -19.53
C LEU A 63 -7.39 -4.82 -18.64
N ASN A 64 -8.21 -3.95 -19.24
CA ASN A 64 -9.22 -3.18 -18.53
C ASN A 64 -10.33 -4.06 -17.92
N SER A 65 -10.75 -5.11 -18.64
CA SER A 65 -11.73 -6.07 -18.12
C SER A 65 -11.18 -6.85 -16.91
N GLN A 66 -9.90 -7.21 -16.94
CA GLN A 66 -9.23 -7.89 -15.83
C GLN A 66 -8.97 -6.95 -14.66
N ALA A 67 -8.67 -5.67 -14.90
CA ALA A 67 -8.44 -4.68 -13.84
C ALA A 67 -9.62 -4.59 -12.86
N PHE A 68 -10.86 -4.73 -13.34
CA PHE A 68 -12.06 -4.75 -12.48
C PHE A 68 -12.06 -5.89 -11.46
N ILE A 69 -11.63 -7.08 -11.87
CA ILE A 69 -11.55 -8.26 -11.00
C ILE A 69 -10.30 -8.19 -10.10
N LEU A 70 -9.20 -7.69 -10.66
CA LEU A 70 -7.92 -7.60 -9.95
C LEU A 70 -7.91 -6.54 -8.85
N ALA A 71 -8.71 -5.48 -8.96
CA ALA A 71 -8.79 -4.44 -7.93
C ALA A 71 -9.28 -4.96 -6.56
N PRO A 72 -10.47 -5.59 -6.42
CA PRO A 72 -10.92 -6.14 -5.14
C PRO A 72 -10.01 -7.27 -4.65
N LEU A 73 -9.46 -8.07 -5.59
CA LEU A 73 -8.52 -9.14 -5.27
C LEU A 73 -7.21 -8.58 -4.70
N MET A 74 -6.70 -7.48 -5.26
CA MET A 74 -5.54 -6.76 -4.74
C MET A 74 -5.83 -6.20 -3.34
N THR A 75 -6.97 -5.57 -3.13
CA THR A 75 -7.35 -5.05 -1.80
C THR A 75 -7.36 -6.16 -0.75
N LEU A 76 -8.02 -7.29 -1.05
CA LEU A 76 -8.05 -8.44 -0.15
C LEU A 76 -6.65 -8.99 0.12
N ALA A 77 -5.83 -9.13 -0.92
CA ALA A 77 -4.46 -9.62 -0.78
C ALA A 77 -3.62 -8.69 0.11
N LEU A 78 -3.76 -7.37 -0.06
CA LEU A 78 -3.10 -6.36 0.76
C LEU A 78 -3.54 -6.43 2.21
N GLU A 79 -4.83 -6.52 2.47
CA GLU A 79 -5.38 -6.64 3.84
C GLU A 79 -4.81 -7.86 4.56
N ILE A 80 -4.84 -9.03 3.91
CA ILE A 80 -4.27 -10.27 4.46
C ILE A 80 -2.77 -10.09 4.70
N PHE A 81 -2.03 -9.58 3.70
CA PHE A 81 -0.59 -9.39 3.81
C PHE A 81 -0.20 -8.46 4.97
N PHE A 82 -0.87 -7.31 5.08
CA PHE A 82 -0.58 -6.32 6.13
C PHE A 82 -0.99 -6.84 7.50
N MET A 83 -2.14 -7.48 7.64
CA MET A 83 -2.60 -8.05 8.90
C MET A 83 -1.62 -9.11 9.42
N LEU A 84 -1.22 -10.06 8.58
CA LEU A 84 -0.27 -11.11 8.96
C LEU A 84 1.11 -10.54 9.27
N SER A 85 1.57 -9.56 8.50
CA SER A 85 2.85 -8.88 8.74
C SER A 85 2.85 -8.11 10.05
N ALA A 86 1.78 -7.37 10.34
CA ALA A 86 1.59 -6.65 11.60
C ALA A 86 1.51 -7.62 12.80
N PHE A 87 0.79 -8.73 12.66
CA PHE A 87 0.70 -9.76 13.69
C PHE A 87 2.07 -10.37 14.01
N LEU A 88 2.82 -10.81 12.99
CA LEU A 88 4.16 -11.39 13.19
C LEU A 88 5.14 -10.39 13.80
N LEU A 89 5.09 -9.12 13.37
CA LEU A 89 5.90 -8.05 13.94
C LEU A 89 5.57 -7.83 15.42
N THR A 90 4.28 -7.72 15.74
CA THR A 90 3.78 -7.52 17.10
C THR A 90 4.17 -8.68 18.01
N HIS A 91 3.94 -9.91 17.56
CA HIS A 91 4.29 -11.11 18.30
C HIS A 91 5.79 -11.17 18.63
N LYS A 92 6.65 -10.89 17.64
CA LYS A 92 8.10 -10.85 17.84
C LYS A 92 8.51 -9.81 18.89
N LEU A 93 7.94 -8.60 18.82
CA LEU A 93 8.25 -7.52 19.75
C LEU A 93 7.78 -7.84 21.18
N ILE A 94 6.57 -8.38 21.33
CA ILE A 94 6.04 -8.76 22.65
C ILE A 94 6.93 -9.82 23.30
N ILE A 95 7.29 -10.88 22.57
CA ILE A 95 8.20 -11.92 23.11
C ILE A 95 9.54 -11.33 23.54
N GLN A 96 10.05 -10.39 22.74
CA GLN A 96 11.32 -9.75 23.06
C GLN A 96 11.23 -8.89 24.32
N TRP A 97 10.13 -8.15 24.52
CA TRP A 97 9.93 -7.31 25.69
C TRP A 97 9.58 -8.07 26.96
N THR A 98 9.00 -9.27 26.86
CA THR A 98 8.70 -10.11 28.03
C THR A 98 9.92 -10.87 28.55
N LYS A 99 10.94 -11.11 27.70
CA LYS A 99 12.13 -11.88 28.08
C LYS A 99 13.22 -11.05 28.78
N ASP A 100 13.30 -9.75 28.52
CA ASP A 100 14.37 -8.88 29.04
C ASP A 100 13.84 -7.78 29.97
N ASP A 101 14.30 -7.76 31.22
CA ASP A 101 14.00 -6.68 32.19
C ASP A 101 14.56 -5.31 31.76
N ASN A 102 15.54 -5.30 30.84
CA ASN A 102 16.15 -4.10 30.25
C ASN A 102 15.55 -3.71 28.89
N SER A 103 14.29 -4.10 28.65
CA SER A 103 13.57 -3.98 27.38
C SER A 103 13.59 -2.58 26.75
N HIS A 104 13.56 -1.53 27.57
CA HIS A 104 13.56 -0.13 27.12
C HIS A 104 14.82 0.26 26.33
N ARG A 105 16.01 -0.02 26.89
CA ARG A 105 17.28 0.34 26.25
C ARG A 105 17.52 -0.47 24.98
N LEU A 106 17.14 -1.75 25.02
CA LEU A 106 17.25 -2.65 23.87
C LEU A 106 16.33 -2.20 22.72
N PHE A 107 15.10 -1.78 23.01
CA PHE A 107 14.18 -1.27 21.98
C PHE A 107 14.77 -0.06 21.25
N LEU A 108 15.24 0.96 21.99
CA LEU A 108 15.81 2.18 21.38
C LEU A 108 17.02 1.93 20.49
N GLN A 109 17.82 0.89 20.79
CA GLN A 109 18.98 0.53 19.98
C GLN A 109 18.60 -0.32 18.76
N GLN A 110 17.67 -1.27 18.92
CA GLN A 110 17.35 -2.23 17.86
C GLN A 110 16.27 -1.73 16.88
N TYR A 111 15.35 -0.89 17.33
CA TYR A 111 14.27 -0.33 16.52
C TYR A 111 14.77 0.44 15.28
N PRO A 112 15.66 1.45 15.40
CA PRO A 112 16.16 2.16 14.22
C PRO A 112 16.97 1.24 13.29
N LYS A 113 17.69 0.26 13.85
CA LYS A 113 18.42 -0.75 13.06
C LYS A 113 17.47 -1.65 12.27
N SER A 114 16.33 -2.02 12.85
CA SER A 114 15.29 -2.82 12.17
C SER A 114 14.66 -2.05 11.00
N ILE A 115 14.30 -0.78 11.23
CA ILE A 115 13.78 0.13 10.21
C ILE A 115 14.79 0.29 9.08
N LEU A 116 16.05 0.59 9.40
CA LEU A 116 17.08 0.80 8.40
C LEU A 116 17.33 -0.45 7.56
N LYS A 117 17.42 -1.63 8.18
CA LYS A 117 17.55 -2.92 7.47
C LYS A 117 16.40 -3.13 6.48
N ARG A 118 15.18 -2.73 6.87
CA ARG A 118 13.99 -2.88 6.06
C ARG A 118 13.92 -1.87 4.91
N ALA A 119 14.25 -0.61 5.17
CA ALA A 119 14.36 0.43 4.16
C ALA A 119 15.41 0.05 3.09
N LEU A 120 16.59 -0.41 3.53
CA LEU A 120 17.66 -0.88 2.65
C LEU A 120 17.25 -2.09 1.80
N ARG A 121 16.30 -2.91 2.25
CA ARG A 121 15.76 -4.03 1.44
C ARG A 121 14.93 -3.54 0.26
N PHE A 122 14.16 -2.45 0.44
CA PHE A 122 13.30 -1.91 -0.61
C PHE A 122 14.03 -0.94 -1.54
N TRP A 123 15.12 -0.33 -1.07
CA TRP A 123 15.85 0.70 -1.79
C TRP A 123 16.32 0.28 -3.20
N PRO A 124 16.90 -0.91 -3.41
CA PRO A 124 17.30 -1.34 -4.76
C PRO A 124 16.13 -1.38 -5.75
N GLY A 125 14.94 -1.79 -5.28
CA GLY A 125 13.73 -1.82 -6.09
C GLY A 125 13.22 -0.42 -6.44
N ILE A 126 13.23 0.50 -5.47
CA ILE A 126 12.86 1.91 -5.70
C ILE A 126 13.85 2.59 -6.66
N LEU A 127 15.14 2.33 -6.48
CA LEU A 127 16.18 2.83 -7.39
C LEU A 127 15.96 2.30 -8.81
N LEU A 128 15.71 1.01 -8.98
CA LEU A 128 15.44 0.43 -10.29
C LEU A 128 14.18 1.03 -10.92
N ALA A 129 13.08 1.15 -10.16
CA ALA A 129 11.83 1.73 -10.65
C ALA A 129 12.01 3.19 -11.11
N THR A 130 12.78 3.98 -10.36
CA THR A 130 13.08 5.38 -10.72
C THR A 130 13.99 5.49 -11.95
N ILE A 131 14.94 4.57 -12.13
CA ILE A 131 15.75 4.48 -13.37
C ILE A 131 14.86 4.13 -14.57
N ILE A 132 13.98 3.13 -14.45
CA ILE A 132 13.06 2.73 -15.52
C ILE A 132 12.16 3.91 -15.92
N MET A 133 11.59 4.61 -14.93
CA MET A 133 10.80 5.81 -15.14
C MET A 133 11.59 6.89 -15.89
N PHE A 134 12.86 7.13 -15.52
CA PHE A 134 13.71 8.12 -16.20
C PHE A 134 14.04 7.74 -17.65
N ILE A 135 14.24 6.45 -17.94
CA ILE A 135 14.54 5.95 -19.28
C ILE A 135 13.30 5.96 -20.19
N CYS A 136 12.19 5.42 -19.70
CA CYS A 136 10.97 5.28 -20.50
C CYS A 136 10.21 6.60 -20.63
N GLY A 137 10.42 7.53 -19.70
CA GLY A 137 9.74 8.82 -19.65
C GLY A 137 8.28 8.68 -19.22
N GLU A 138 7.84 9.53 -18.30
CA GLU A 138 6.41 9.70 -18.00
C GLU A 138 6.02 11.16 -18.24
N SER A 139 5.12 11.36 -19.20
CA SER A 139 4.91 12.66 -19.85
C SER A 139 4.04 13.66 -19.07
N ARG A 140 3.48 13.32 -17.91
CA ARG A 140 2.27 13.99 -17.41
C ARG A 140 2.41 14.98 -16.26
N ASN A 141 3.52 15.01 -15.50
CA ASN A 141 3.53 15.75 -14.24
C ASN A 141 4.38 17.03 -14.28
N LEU A 142 3.80 18.13 -13.79
CA LEU A 142 4.38 19.47 -13.71
C LEU A 142 5.59 19.56 -12.75
N ASN A 143 5.73 18.61 -11.81
CA ASN A 143 6.86 18.60 -10.86
C ASN A 143 7.25 17.17 -10.42
N PRO A 144 7.93 16.39 -11.27
CA PRO A 144 8.29 15.00 -10.95
C PRO A 144 9.28 14.88 -9.79
N ALA A 145 10.09 15.92 -9.53
CA ALA A 145 11.11 15.89 -8.49
C ALA A 145 10.52 15.71 -7.08
N ASN A 146 9.46 16.46 -6.75
CA ASN A 146 8.81 16.37 -5.44
C ASN A 146 8.20 14.99 -5.20
N TYR A 147 7.55 14.42 -6.23
CA TYR A 147 6.97 13.09 -6.11
C TYR A 147 8.04 12.01 -5.92
N VAL A 148 9.14 12.08 -6.69
CA VAL A 148 10.26 11.14 -6.54
C VAL A 148 10.85 11.23 -5.13
N VAL A 149 11.08 12.43 -4.59
CA VAL A 149 11.53 12.59 -3.20
C VAL A 149 10.55 11.94 -2.21
N SER A 150 9.25 12.13 -2.40
CA SER A 150 8.22 11.50 -1.56
C SER A 150 8.24 9.96 -1.65
N VAL A 151 8.51 9.39 -2.83
CA VAL A 151 8.67 7.93 -3.00
C VAL A 151 9.88 7.43 -2.20
N TRP A 152 11.01 8.13 -2.30
CA TRP A 152 12.25 7.76 -1.60
C TRP A 152 12.14 7.85 -0.07
N LEU A 153 11.29 8.76 0.42
CA LEU A 153 11.03 8.91 1.84
C LEU A 153 9.84 8.08 2.36
N PHE A 154 9.19 7.28 1.52
CA PHE A 154 7.98 6.51 1.87
C PHE A 154 6.82 7.41 2.35
N PHE A 155 6.63 8.57 1.70
CA PHE A 155 5.53 9.52 1.97
C PHE A 155 4.58 9.74 0.78
N GLN A 156 4.74 9.01 -0.32
CA GLN A 156 3.94 9.22 -1.53
C GLN A 156 2.41 9.07 -1.31
N ASN A 157 2.00 8.31 -0.28
CA ASN A 157 0.58 8.14 0.07
C ASN A 157 -0.10 9.45 0.53
N TYR A 158 0.68 10.48 0.83
CA TYR A 158 0.18 11.80 1.24
C TYR A 158 0.31 12.86 0.13
N VAL A 159 0.82 12.47 -1.04
CA VAL A 159 0.89 13.35 -2.20
C VAL A 159 -0.43 13.25 -2.96
N ASP A 160 -0.95 14.40 -3.41
CA ASP A 160 -2.17 14.47 -4.20
C ASP A 160 -2.11 13.55 -5.41
N TYR A 161 -3.24 12.90 -5.71
CA TYR A 161 -3.36 11.91 -6.77
C TYR A 161 -2.97 12.49 -8.15
N ASP A 162 -3.25 13.77 -8.38
CA ASP A 162 -2.91 14.47 -9.64
C ASP A 162 -1.39 14.52 -9.90
N ASN A 163 -0.58 14.38 -8.85
CA ASN A 163 0.88 14.36 -8.94
C ASN A 163 1.46 12.94 -8.94
N TRP A 164 0.62 11.89 -8.93
CA TRP A 164 1.10 10.51 -8.96
C TRP A 164 1.68 10.18 -10.33
N LEU A 165 2.86 9.55 -10.30
CA LEU A 165 3.45 8.95 -11.47
C LEU A 165 2.91 7.52 -11.56
N THR A 166 2.18 7.22 -12.63
CA THR A 166 1.53 5.93 -12.89
C THR A 166 2.53 4.78 -12.83
N THR A 167 3.76 5.03 -13.32
CA THR A 167 4.85 4.05 -13.30
C THR A 167 5.31 3.68 -11.89
N LEU A 168 5.23 4.65 -10.95
CA LEU A 168 5.63 4.48 -9.56
C LEU A 168 4.43 4.22 -8.63
N SER A 169 3.19 4.34 -9.14
CA SER A 169 1.97 4.11 -8.38
C SER A 169 2.03 2.83 -7.54
N PRO A 170 2.42 1.65 -8.08
CA PRO A 170 2.54 0.41 -7.31
C PRO A 170 3.36 0.50 -6.00
N LEU A 171 4.30 1.45 -5.89
CA LEU A 171 5.12 1.62 -4.70
C LEU A 171 4.32 2.07 -3.47
N TRP A 172 3.08 2.57 -3.63
CA TRP A 172 2.22 3.04 -2.53
C TRP A 172 2.07 1.97 -1.43
N THR A 173 2.04 0.70 -1.82
CA THR A 173 1.95 -0.45 -0.92
C THR A 173 3.21 -0.62 -0.08
N ILE A 174 4.40 -0.42 -0.68
CA ILE A 174 5.69 -0.45 0.01
C ILE A 174 5.79 0.72 1.01
N SER A 175 5.32 1.90 0.62
CA SER A 175 5.24 3.06 1.51
C SER A 175 4.38 2.76 2.73
N LEU A 176 3.22 2.15 2.53
CA LEU A 176 2.32 1.76 3.61
C LEU A 176 2.96 0.70 4.52
N ASP A 177 3.60 -0.32 3.93
CA ASP A 177 4.33 -1.36 4.67
C ASP A 177 5.40 -0.76 5.60
N MET A 178 6.15 0.21 5.09
CA MET A 178 7.17 0.91 5.87
C MET A 178 6.56 1.74 7.01
N GLN A 179 5.50 2.49 6.72
CA GLN A 179 4.77 3.28 7.72
C GLN A 179 4.22 2.41 8.84
N VAL A 180 3.62 1.25 8.53
CA VAL A 180 3.14 0.29 9.55
C VAL A 180 4.29 -0.20 10.42
N HIS A 181 5.46 -0.49 9.85
CA HIS A 181 6.61 -0.96 10.61
C HIS A 181 7.28 0.12 11.47
N ILE A 182 7.08 1.39 11.13
CA ILE A 182 7.49 2.52 11.97
C ILE A 182 6.46 2.73 13.08
N LEU A 183 5.20 2.91 12.72
CA LEU A 183 4.15 3.33 13.64
C LEU A 183 3.76 2.23 14.63
N LEU A 184 3.58 0.99 14.17
CA LEU A 184 3.07 -0.09 15.02
C LEU A 184 3.99 -0.39 16.23
N PRO A 185 5.32 -0.54 16.08
CA PRO A 185 6.19 -0.74 17.24
C PRO A 185 6.22 0.45 18.19
N LEU A 186 6.12 1.69 17.68
CA LEU A 186 6.06 2.89 18.52
C LEU A 186 4.77 2.92 19.34
N PHE A 187 3.63 2.62 18.72
CA PHE A 187 2.36 2.50 19.43
C PHE A 187 2.44 1.42 20.51
N LEU A 188 2.90 0.21 20.16
CA LEU A 188 3.05 -0.88 21.10
C LEU A 188 4.00 -0.53 22.26
N TYR A 189 5.11 0.15 21.95
CA TYR A 189 6.08 0.58 22.96
C TYR A 189 5.49 1.63 23.90
N PHE A 190 4.75 2.61 23.35
CA PHE A 190 4.02 3.59 24.14
C PHE A 190 3.04 2.90 25.10
N PHE A 191 2.27 1.93 24.61
CA PHE A 191 1.33 1.16 25.43
C PHE A 191 2.02 0.32 26.50
N TYR A 192 3.12 -0.35 26.16
CA TYR A 192 3.92 -1.12 27.10
C TYR A 192 4.48 -0.22 28.22
N SER A 193 5.02 0.94 27.86
CA SER A 193 5.59 1.93 28.79
C SER A 193 4.54 2.46 29.77
N CYS A 194 3.30 2.65 29.31
CA CYS A 194 2.22 3.15 30.16
C CYS A 194 1.70 2.14 31.19
N ARG A 195 2.12 0.86 31.17
CA ARG A 195 1.80 -0.26 32.11
C ARG A 195 0.33 -0.47 32.53
N LYS A 196 -0.61 0.35 32.06
CA LYS A 196 -2.04 0.23 32.34
C LYS A 196 -2.70 -0.45 31.16
N TYR A 197 -2.98 -1.74 31.27
CA TYR A 197 -3.77 -2.51 30.30
C TYR A 197 -5.11 -1.83 29.95
N ILE A 198 -5.70 -1.09 30.90
CA ILE A 198 -6.90 -0.26 30.70
C ILE A 198 -6.69 0.83 29.63
N LEU A 199 -5.50 1.44 29.56
CA LEU A 199 -5.17 2.43 28.53
C LEU A 199 -5.01 1.79 27.15
N VAL A 200 -4.50 0.55 27.09
CA VAL A 200 -4.36 -0.19 25.82
C VAL A 200 -5.72 -0.53 25.23
N PHE A 201 -6.61 -1.10 26.04
CA PHE A 201 -7.98 -1.39 25.58
C PHE A 201 -8.71 -0.11 25.17
N ASN A 202 -8.65 0.94 25.98
CA ASN A 202 -9.29 2.22 25.66
C ASN A 202 -8.71 2.83 24.39
N SER A 203 -7.39 2.74 24.17
CA SER A 203 -6.77 3.25 22.95
C SER A 203 -7.14 2.46 21.70
N LEU A 204 -7.21 1.13 21.79
CA LEU A 204 -7.66 0.27 20.69
C LEU A 204 -9.13 0.55 20.39
N ALA A 205 -9.97 0.72 21.41
CA ALA A 205 -11.36 1.13 21.26
C ALA A 205 -11.46 2.53 20.65
N THR A 206 -10.59 3.47 21.03
CA THR A 206 -10.56 4.84 20.48
C THR A 206 -10.10 4.83 19.03
N LEU A 207 -9.09 4.04 18.68
CA LEU A 207 -8.62 3.85 17.30
C LEU A 207 -9.68 3.17 16.44
N LEU A 208 -10.39 2.16 16.98
CA LEU A 208 -11.53 1.54 16.32
C LEU A 208 -12.64 2.56 16.07
N LEU A 209 -13.00 3.34 17.09
CA LEU A 209 -14.02 4.40 16.99
C LEU A 209 -13.60 5.46 15.95
N LEU A 210 -12.37 5.95 16.01
CA LEU A 210 -11.80 6.88 15.02
C LEU A 210 -11.79 6.27 13.62
N SER A 211 -11.47 4.99 13.48
CA SER A 211 -11.54 4.28 12.21
C SER A 211 -12.96 4.20 11.69
N ILE A 212 -13.95 3.92 12.55
CA ILE A 212 -15.37 3.89 12.18
C ILE A 212 -15.84 5.30 11.79
N ILE A 213 -15.53 6.31 12.59
CA ILE A 213 -15.88 7.72 12.31
C ILE A 213 -15.23 8.17 11.01
N ARG A 214 -13.93 7.89 10.82
CA ARG A 214 -13.23 8.19 9.57
C ARG A 214 -13.86 7.44 8.41
N SER A 215 -14.16 6.16 8.56
CA SER A 215 -14.86 5.41 7.52
C SER A 215 -16.19 6.09 7.21
N ILE A 216 -16.99 6.50 8.18
CA ILE A 216 -18.27 7.21 7.94
C ILE A 216 -18.07 8.58 7.26
N ILE A 217 -17.06 9.37 7.67
CA ILE A 217 -16.77 10.69 7.09
C ILE A 217 -16.21 10.58 5.67
N VAL A 218 -15.29 9.64 5.44
CA VAL A 218 -14.71 9.37 4.12
C VAL A 218 -15.73 8.69 3.22
N PHE A 219 -16.62 7.89 3.80
CA PHE A 219 -17.81 7.33 3.15
C PHE A 219 -18.91 8.37 3.13
N ASP A 220 -18.60 9.55 2.59
CA ASP A 220 -19.62 10.49 2.18
C ASP A 220 -20.11 10.02 0.79
N PRO A 221 -21.34 9.47 0.69
CA PRO A 221 -21.87 8.97 -0.57
C PRO A 221 -22.06 10.07 -1.63
N THR A 222 -21.95 11.35 -1.23
CA THR A 222 -22.05 12.51 -2.12
C THR A 222 -20.69 12.93 -2.69
N THR A 223 -19.58 12.70 -1.97
CA THR A 223 -18.20 12.99 -2.45
C THR A 223 -17.49 11.75 -2.99
N MET A 224 -17.88 10.56 -2.55
CA MET A 224 -17.54 9.32 -3.24
C MET A 224 -18.25 9.36 -4.57
N SER A 225 -17.51 9.90 -5.51
CA SER A 225 -17.85 9.90 -6.90
C SER A 225 -17.71 8.47 -7.41
N ILE A 226 -18.61 7.60 -6.95
CA ILE A 226 -18.89 6.29 -7.53
C ILE A 226 -19.09 6.51 -9.03
N VAL A 227 -19.67 7.65 -9.43
CA VAL A 227 -19.82 8.06 -10.83
C VAL A 227 -18.54 8.54 -11.51
N SER A 228 -17.54 9.17 -10.86
CA SER A 228 -16.23 9.45 -11.51
C SER A 228 -15.36 8.22 -11.56
N ILE A 229 -15.46 7.31 -10.59
CA ILE A 229 -14.86 6.00 -10.67
C ILE A 229 -15.53 5.26 -11.86
N LEU A 230 -16.87 5.21 -11.92
CA LEU A 230 -17.62 4.59 -13.02
C LEU A 230 -17.45 5.30 -14.38
N SER A 231 -17.18 6.61 -14.42
CA SER A 231 -16.98 7.38 -15.66
C SER A 231 -15.53 7.40 -16.12
N GLN A 232 -14.55 7.29 -15.21
CA GLN A 232 -13.14 7.04 -15.56
C GLN A 232 -12.95 5.62 -16.09
N TYR A 233 -13.75 4.65 -15.62
CA TYR A 233 -13.78 3.29 -16.16
C TYR A 233 -14.88 3.14 -17.21
N HIS A 234 -14.56 3.50 -18.47
CA HIS A 234 -15.45 3.39 -19.64
C HIS A 234 -16.19 2.04 -19.78
N SER A 235 -15.63 0.96 -19.25
CA SER A 235 -16.20 -0.39 -19.25
C SER A 235 -17.42 -0.55 -18.32
N LEU A 236 -17.52 0.22 -17.23
CA LEU A 236 -18.66 0.17 -16.33
C LEU A 236 -19.85 0.98 -16.85
N ALA A 237 -19.60 2.06 -17.60
CA ALA A 237 -20.65 2.83 -18.26
C ALA A 237 -21.46 1.99 -19.28
N ALA A 238 -20.85 0.97 -19.90
CA ALA A 238 -21.51 0.07 -20.83
C ALA A 238 -22.44 -0.97 -20.17
N LEU A 239 -22.31 -1.17 -18.85
CA LEU A 239 -23.06 -2.17 -18.07
C LEU A 239 -24.23 -1.58 -17.26
N ILE A 240 -24.39 -0.26 -17.26
CA ILE A 240 -25.47 0.43 -16.55
C ILE A 240 -26.68 0.54 -17.50
N PRO A 241 -27.82 -0.10 -17.19
CA PRO A 241 -29.05 0.12 -17.94
C PRO A 241 -29.34 1.62 -18.03
N GLU A 242 -29.70 2.14 -19.21
CA GLU A 242 -29.90 3.59 -19.45
C GLU A 242 -30.78 4.26 -18.37
N ARG A 243 -31.76 3.53 -17.81
CA ARG A 243 -32.63 3.97 -16.70
C ARG A 243 -31.90 4.31 -15.40
N THR A 244 -30.85 3.57 -15.06
CA THR A 244 -30.05 3.83 -13.85
C THR A 244 -29.11 5.00 -14.04
N CYS A 245 -28.59 5.18 -15.26
CA CYS A 245 -27.81 6.35 -15.63
C CYS A 245 -28.67 7.63 -15.57
N SER A 246 -29.89 7.59 -16.10
CA SER A 246 -30.82 8.73 -16.05
C SER A 246 -31.32 9.04 -14.63
N TRP A 247 -31.53 8.02 -13.79
CA TRP A 247 -31.88 8.18 -12.38
C TRP A 247 -30.74 8.81 -11.56
N LEU A 248 -29.49 8.39 -11.80
CA LEU A 248 -28.32 9.02 -11.20
C LEU A 248 -28.17 10.48 -11.67
N GLN A 249 -28.40 10.72 -12.96
CA GLN A 249 -28.33 12.06 -13.54
C GLN A 249 -29.39 13.02 -12.99
N SER A 250 -30.62 12.53 -12.76
CA SER A 250 -31.73 13.34 -12.24
C SER A 250 -31.59 13.68 -10.76
N ASN A 251 -31.03 12.77 -9.95
CA ASN A 251 -30.98 12.94 -8.50
C ASN A 251 -29.74 13.68 -7.99
N TYR A 252 -28.66 13.72 -8.78
CA TYR A 252 -27.37 14.23 -8.32
C TYR A 252 -26.84 15.43 -9.12
N ASN A 253 -27.69 16.12 -9.91
CA ASN A 253 -27.36 17.39 -10.61
C ASN A 253 -26.04 17.38 -11.41
N PHE A 254 -25.86 16.34 -12.24
CA PHE A 254 -24.63 16.09 -13.01
C PHE A 254 -24.33 17.08 -14.16
N LEU A 255 -25.25 17.98 -14.52
CA LEU A 255 -25.11 18.89 -15.67
C LEU A 255 -24.02 19.96 -15.52
N ARG A 256 -23.39 20.10 -14.34
CA ARG A 256 -22.33 21.10 -14.13
C ARG A 256 -20.92 20.65 -14.51
N PHE A 257 -20.66 19.34 -14.61
CA PHE A 257 -19.30 18.83 -14.86
C PHE A 257 -18.96 18.58 -16.34
N HIS A 258 -19.96 18.52 -17.23
CA HIS A 258 -19.72 18.09 -18.61
C HIS A 258 -19.25 19.21 -19.57
N LEU A 259 -19.20 20.47 -19.15
CA LEU A 259 -18.92 21.62 -20.03
C LEU A 259 -17.49 22.20 -19.97
N SER A 260 -16.55 21.63 -19.22
CA SER A 260 -15.16 22.13 -19.18
C SER A 260 -14.12 21.29 -19.91
N VAL A 261 -14.46 20.09 -20.40
CA VAL A 261 -13.54 19.29 -21.23
C VAL A 261 -13.59 19.80 -22.66
N LYS A 262 -12.94 20.95 -22.91
CA LYS A 262 -12.53 21.33 -24.26
C LYS A 262 -11.48 20.33 -24.72
N TYR A 263 -11.85 19.43 -25.63
CA TYR A 263 -10.88 18.67 -26.40
C TYR A 263 -9.96 19.65 -27.14
N PRO A 264 -8.63 19.62 -26.92
CA PRO A 264 -7.72 20.33 -27.80
C PRO A 264 -7.80 19.65 -29.18
N THR A 265 -8.31 20.39 -30.15
CA THR A 265 -8.18 20.06 -31.57
C THR A 265 -6.70 20.08 -31.91
N TYR A 266 -6.14 18.90 -32.18
CA TYR A 266 -4.91 18.76 -32.96
C TYR A 266 -5.27 18.67 -34.44
#